data_AF-A0A164RY40-F1
#
_entry.id   AF-A0A164RY40-F1
#
_cell.length_a   1.000
_cell.length_b   1.000
_cell.length_c   1.000
_cell.angle_alpha   90.00
_cell.angle_beta   90.00
_cell.angle_gamma   90.00
#
_symmetry.space_group_name_H-M   'P 1'
#
loop_
_entity.id
_entity.type
_entity.pdbx_description
1 polymer ?
#
loop_
_entity_poly.entity_id
_entity_poly.type
_entity_poly.pdbx_seq_one_letter_code
_entity_poly.pdbx_strand_id
1 'polypeptide(L)'
;EFGDSVRVEWAKSRARWLRWDEEVKKLCDEMRCVLTFLEWEAAKWLSLVGTRSDLSPLVSAGMDAYAKKQAWQRRKLARRFAVMWWPTLELHDLPRQWPAQYLQSQSQPLSHPPNPPV
;
A
#
# COMPACT_ATOMS: atom_id res chain seq x y z
N GLU A 1 18.26 -45.57 -11.37
CA GLU A 1 19.02 -44.51 -12.07
C GLU A 1 18.13 -43.54 -12.87
N PHE A 2 17.56 -43.90 -14.03
CA PHE A 2 16.71 -42.95 -14.79
C PHE A 2 15.43 -42.49 -14.06
N GLY A 3 14.76 -43.40 -13.33
CA GLY A 3 13.56 -43.05 -12.55
C GLY A 3 13.84 -42.08 -11.39
N ASP A 4 15.04 -42.13 -10.82
CA ASP A 4 15.44 -41.26 -9.71
C ASP A 4 15.72 -39.83 -10.23
N SER A 5 16.37 -39.72 -11.38
CA SER A 5 16.59 -38.43 -12.07
C SER A 5 15.27 -37.74 -12.40
N VAL A 6 14.29 -38.47 -12.95
CA VAL A 6 12.96 -37.91 -13.27
C VAL A 6 12.21 -37.45 -12.00
N ARG A 7 12.27 -38.22 -10.91
CA ARG A 7 11.66 -37.84 -9.62
C ARG A 7 12.29 -36.58 -9.04
N VAL A 8 13.62 -36.45 -9.13
CA VAL A 8 14.35 -35.26 -8.68
C VAL A 8 13.94 -34.04 -9.49
N GLU A 9 13.87 -34.13 -10.82
CA GLU A 9 13.45 -33.00 -11.66
C GLU A 9 11.99 -32.59 -11.46
N TRP A 10 11.10 -33.56 -11.22
CA TRP A 10 9.73 -33.28 -10.82
C TRP A 10 9.66 -32.58 -9.47
N ALA A 11 10.40 -33.06 -8.46
CA ALA A 11 10.43 -32.45 -7.14
C ALA A 11 10.96 -31.02 -7.18
N LYS A 12 12.02 -30.75 -7.95
CA LYS A 12 12.54 -29.39 -8.18
C LYS A 12 11.51 -28.48 -8.84
N SER A 13 10.83 -28.97 -9.88
CA SER A 13 9.82 -28.20 -10.60
C SER A 13 8.62 -27.89 -9.72
N ARG A 14 8.17 -28.85 -8.91
CA ARG A 14 7.11 -28.67 -7.91
C ARG A 14 7.51 -27.65 -6.85
N ALA A 15 8.73 -27.72 -6.32
CA ALA A 15 9.22 -26.77 -5.32
C ALA A 15 9.31 -25.34 -5.88
N ARG A 16 9.71 -25.17 -7.15
CA ARG A 16 9.67 -23.86 -7.82
C ARG A 16 8.24 -23.34 -7.98
N TRP A 17 7.32 -24.20 -8.39
CA TRP A 17 5.90 -23.82 -8.53
C TRP A 17 5.30 -23.37 -7.19
N LEU A 18 5.54 -24.12 -6.11
CA LEU A 18 5.08 -23.74 -4.76
C LEU A 18 5.66 -22.40 -4.31
N ARG A 19 6.97 -22.18 -4.50
CA ARG A 19 7.60 -20.90 -4.17
C ARG A 19 7.01 -19.75 -4.98
N TRP A 20 6.78 -19.95 -6.28
CA TRP A 20 6.18 -18.94 -7.13
C TRP A 20 4.78 -18.55 -6.67
N ASP A 21 3.96 -19.52 -6.28
CA ASP A 21 2.64 -19.27 -5.70
C ASP A 21 2.72 -18.43 -4.41
N GLU A 22 3.69 -18.72 -3.53
CA GLU A 22 3.97 -17.91 -2.34
C GLU A 22 4.43 -16.48 -2.68
N GLU A 23 5.32 -16.32 -3.65
CA GLU A 23 5.83 -15.02 -4.10
C GLU A 23 4.72 -14.12 -4.66
N VAL A 24 3.80 -14.70 -5.44
CA VAL A 24 2.64 -13.97 -5.97
C VAL A 24 1.72 -13.49 -4.84
N LYS A 25 1.45 -14.34 -3.84
CA LYS A 25 0.65 -13.96 -2.66
C LYS A 25 1.34 -12.84 -1.88
N LYS A 26 2.65 -12.98 -1.65
CA LYS A 26 3.46 -11.98 -0.95
C LYS A 26 3.44 -10.63 -1.67
N LEU A 27 3.57 -10.63 -3.00
CA LEU A 27 3.53 -9.40 -3.79
C LEU A 27 2.17 -8.69 -3.66
N CYS A 28 1.06 -9.43 -3.67
CA CYS A 28 -0.27 -8.86 -3.46
C CYS A 28 -0.40 -8.20 -2.07
N ASP A 29 0.20 -8.81 -1.06
CA ASP A 29 0.26 -8.24 0.29
C ASP A 29 1.15 -7.01 0.36
N GLU A 30 2.30 -7.01 -0.30
CA GLU A 30 3.19 -5.85 -0.37
C GLU A 30 2.49 -4.66 -1.05
N MET A 31 1.76 -4.89 -2.15
CA MET A 31 0.92 -3.88 -2.79
C MET A 31 -0.09 -3.28 -1.80
N ARG A 32 -0.81 -4.13 -1.06
CA ARG A 32 -1.74 -3.69 -0.01
C ARG A 32 -1.02 -2.87 1.07
N CYS A 33 0.12 -3.36 1.56
CA CYS A 33 0.93 -2.68 2.57
C CYS A 33 1.35 -1.29 2.12
N VAL A 34 1.80 -1.13 0.87
CA VAL A 34 2.15 0.18 0.30
C VAL A 34 0.97 1.15 0.33
N LEU A 35 -0.24 0.70 -0.05
CA LEU A 35 -1.44 1.57 0.01
C LEU A 35 -1.78 1.98 1.44
N THR A 36 -1.70 1.04 2.39
CA THR A 36 -1.97 1.33 3.81
C THR A 36 -0.94 2.27 4.42
N PHE A 37 0.34 2.10 4.07
CA PHE A 37 1.42 2.96 4.52
C PHE A 37 1.24 4.40 4.05
N LEU A 38 0.89 4.60 2.77
CA LEU A 38 0.66 5.93 2.21
C LEU A 38 -0.54 6.65 2.88
N GLU A 39 -1.61 5.92 3.22
CA GLU A 39 -2.74 6.50 3.94
C GLU A 39 -2.37 6.84 5.39
N TRP A 40 -1.65 5.95 6.07
CA TRP A 40 -1.12 6.20 7.41
C TRP A 40 -0.23 7.45 7.44
N GLU A 41 0.64 7.60 6.45
CA GLU A 41 1.51 8.77 6.36
C GLU A 41 0.71 10.05 6.09
N ALA A 42 -0.33 9.97 5.25
CA ALA A 42 -1.23 11.10 5.02
C ALA A 42 -1.95 11.53 6.32
N ALA A 43 -2.44 10.56 7.11
CA ALA A 43 -3.04 10.82 8.40
C ALA A 43 -2.04 11.47 9.38
N LYS A 44 -0.80 10.99 9.41
CA LYS A 44 0.28 11.58 10.20
C LYS A 44 0.58 13.03 9.81
N TRP A 45 0.58 13.34 8.51
CA TRP A 45 0.74 14.73 8.07
C TRP A 45 -0.45 15.59 8.53
N LEU A 46 -1.68 15.09 8.42
CA LEU A 46 -2.86 15.83 8.89
C LEU A 46 -2.87 16.04 10.40
N SER A 47 -2.34 15.11 11.19
CA SER A 47 -2.25 15.28 12.65
C SER A 47 -1.29 16.38 13.07
N LEU A 48 -0.43 16.89 12.17
CA LEU A 48 0.47 18.01 12.45
C LEU A 48 -0.20 19.38 12.25
N VAL A 49 -1.34 19.43 11.56
CA VAL A 49 -2.06 20.70 11.31
C VAL A 49 -2.53 21.29 12.63
N GLY A 50 -2.24 22.56 12.86
CA GLY A 50 -2.61 23.29 14.08
C GLY A 50 -1.80 22.94 15.33
N THR A 51 -0.81 22.04 15.23
CA THR A 51 0.00 21.63 16.41
C THR A 51 1.07 22.66 16.81
N ARG A 52 1.44 23.57 15.91
CA ARG A 52 2.47 24.60 16.11
C ARG A 52 1.85 25.98 16.23
N SER A 53 1.16 26.22 17.35
CA SER A 53 0.58 27.52 17.72
C SER A 53 1.59 28.46 18.40
N ASP A 54 2.80 27.96 18.69
CA ASP A 54 3.92 28.68 19.30
C ASP A 54 4.67 29.60 18.31
N LEU A 55 4.37 29.49 17.02
CA LEU A 55 5.02 30.22 15.94
C LEU A 55 4.21 31.45 15.52
N SER A 56 4.88 32.37 14.79
CA SER A 56 4.19 33.47 14.11
C SER A 56 3.04 32.95 13.24
N PRO A 57 1.88 33.64 13.18
CA PRO A 57 0.72 33.19 12.41
C PRO A 57 1.02 32.86 10.95
N LEU A 58 1.92 33.62 10.31
CA LEU A 58 2.33 33.38 8.93
C LEU A 58 3.07 32.05 8.77
N VAL A 59 3.97 31.74 9.71
CA VAL A 59 4.76 30.50 9.71
C VAL A 59 3.85 29.31 10.01
N SER A 60 2.99 29.42 11.01
CA SER A 60 2.01 28.39 11.38
C SER A 60 1.08 28.05 10.20
N ALA A 61 0.55 29.07 9.51
CA ALA A 61 -0.27 28.88 8.32
C ALA A 61 0.48 28.19 7.17
N GLY A 62 1.75 28.54 6.97
CA GLY A 62 2.62 27.90 5.97
C GLY A 62 2.87 26.41 6.28
N MET A 63 3.11 26.08 7.56
CA MET A 63 3.29 24.70 8.01
C MET A 63 2.02 23.88 7.82
N ASP A 64 0.86 24.44 8.17
CA ASP A 64 -0.44 23.78 7.97
C ASP A 64 -0.73 23.52 6.49
N ALA A 65 -0.48 24.52 5.64
CA ALA A 65 -0.63 24.37 4.20
C ALA A 65 0.30 23.28 3.64
N TYR A 66 1.55 23.23 4.12
CA TYR A 66 2.52 22.21 3.72
C TYR A 66 2.10 20.81 4.17
N ALA A 67 1.66 20.65 5.42
CA ALA A 67 1.17 19.38 5.96
C ALA A 67 -0.03 18.86 5.17
N LYS A 68 -1.01 19.73 4.86
CA LYS A 68 -2.15 19.39 4.00
C LYS A 68 -1.71 18.98 2.59
N LYS A 69 -0.74 19.68 2.01
CA LYS A 69 -0.16 19.33 0.70
C LYS A 69 0.51 17.95 0.73
N GLN A 70 1.30 17.64 1.75
CA GLN A 70 1.95 16.33 1.90
C GLN A 70 0.93 15.20 2.03
N ALA A 71 -0.10 15.38 2.86
CA ALA A 71 -1.18 14.42 2.99
C ALA A 71 -1.88 14.15 1.64
N TRP A 72 -2.18 15.21 0.89
CA TRP A 72 -2.78 15.10 -0.43
C TRP A 72 -1.89 14.32 -1.42
N GLN A 73 -0.58 14.60 -1.45
CA GLN A 73 0.36 13.89 -2.35
C GLN A 73 0.42 12.39 -2.05
N ARG A 74 0.48 12.00 -0.76
CA ARG A 74 0.52 10.58 -0.38
C ARG A 74 -0.76 9.84 -0.76
N ARG A 75 -1.93 10.45 -0.53
CA ARG A 75 -3.22 9.92 -1.00
C ARG A 75 -3.29 9.81 -2.52
N LYS A 76 -2.79 10.81 -3.23
CA LYS A 76 -2.72 10.80 -4.69
C LYS A 76 -1.83 9.66 -5.21
N LEU A 77 -0.69 9.41 -4.55
CA LEU A 77 0.20 8.30 -4.90
C LEU A 77 -0.46 6.94 -4.63
N ALA A 78 -1.13 6.77 -3.49
CA ALA A 78 -1.86 5.55 -3.16
C ALA A 78 -2.92 5.25 -4.23
N ARG A 79 -3.70 6.26 -4.62
CA ARG A 79 -4.68 6.12 -5.71
C ARG A 79 -4.02 5.73 -7.02
N ARG A 80 -2.90 6.38 -7.40
CA ARG A 80 -2.19 6.07 -8.65
C ARG A 80 -1.71 4.62 -8.67
N PHE A 81 -1.20 4.10 -7.56
CA PHE A 81 -0.79 2.70 -7.45
C PHE A 81 -1.99 1.75 -7.51
N ALA A 82 -3.06 2.04 -6.78
CA ALA A 82 -4.28 1.23 -6.84
C ALA A 82 -4.83 1.13 -8.27
N VAL A 83 -4.93 2.26 -8.99
CA VAL A 83 -5.37 2.29 -10.40
C VAL A 83 -4.40 1.54 -11.32
N MET A 84 -3.10 1.65 -11.07
CA MET A 84 -2.08 0.96 -11.88
C MET A 84 -2.12 -0.55 -11.70
N TRP A 85 -2.30 -1.03 -10.47
CA TRP A 85 -2.23 -2.46 -10.17
C TRP A 85 -3.57 -3.18 -10.33
N TRP A 86 -4.70 -2.47 -10.29
CA TRP A 86 -6.05 -3.06 -10.41
C TRP A 86 -6.23 -3.94 -11.67
N PRO A 87 -5.84 -3.49 -12.89
CA PRO A 87 -5.99 -4.31 -14.08
C PRO A 87 -5.17 -5.61 -14.01
N THR A 88 -3.97 -5.55 -13.41
CA THR A 88 -3.11 -6.73 -13.26
C THR A 88 -3.71 -7.74 -12.29
N LEU A 89 -4.26 -7.28 -11.16
CA LEU A 89 -4.93 -8.19 -10.22
C LEU A 89 -6.17 -8.83 -10.85
N GLU A 90 -6.93 -8.07 -11.63
CA GLU A 90 -8.11 -8.57 -12.33
C GLU A 90 -7.76 -9.60 -13.40
N LEU A 91 -6.73 -9.32 -14.22
CA LEU A 91 -6.26 -10.22 -15.28
C LEU A 91 -5.82 -11.59 -14.74
N HIS A 92 -5.20 -11.61 -13.56
CA HIS A 92 -4.63 -12.82 -12.96
C HIS A 92 -5.51 -13.45 -11.86
N ASP A 93 -6.74 -12.93 -11.69
CA ASP A 93 -7.70 -13.35 -10.66
C ASP A 93 -7.10 -13.38 -9.24
N LEU A 94 -6.21 -12.41 -8.98
CA LEU A 94 -5.51 -12.28 -7.71
C LEU A 94 -6.38 -11.60 -6.64
N PRO A 95 -6.10 -11.81 -5.35
CA PRO A 95 -6.93 -11.29 -4.27
C PRO A 95 -7.07 -9.76 -4.30
N ARG A 96 -8.31 -9.29 -4.53
CA ARG A 96 -8.70 -7.86 -4.59
C ARG A 96 -9.04 -7.25 -3.24
N GLN A 97 -8.50 -7.79 -2.15
CA GLN A 97 -8.83 -7.41 -0.76
C GLN A 97 -8.28 -6.01 -0.36
N TRP A 98 -8.11 -5.11 -1.33
CA TRP A 98 -7.84 -3.71 -1.08
C TRP A 98 -9.15 -2.99 -0.73
N PRO A 99 -9.17 -2.17 0.33
CA PRO A 99 -10.28 -1.29 0.63
C PRO A 99 -10.71 -0.48 -0.61
N ALA A 100 -12.00 -0.57 -0.98
CA ALA A 100 -12.57 0.16 -2.12
C ALA A 100 -12.35 1.69 -2.04
N GLN A 101 -12.07 2.21 -0.85
CA GLN A 101 -11.72 3.61 -0.60
C GLN A 101 -10.50 4.10 -1.42
N TYR A 102 -9.60 3.22 -1.86
CA TYR A 102 -8.49 3.61 -2.74
C TYR A 102 -8.93 3.89 -4.19
N LEU A 103 -10.07 3.34 -4.59
CA LEU A 103 -10.67 3.53 -5.92
C LEU A 103 -11.74 4.63 -5.91
N GLN A 104 -12.27 5.00 -4.75
CA GLN A 104 -13.36 5.98 -4.62
C GLN A 104 -12.85 7.42 -4.38
N SER A 105 -13.61 8.39 -4.90
CA SER A 105 -13.20 9.79 -5.05
C SER A 105 -13.11 10.60 -3.76
N GLN A 106 -13.64 10.12 -2.63
CA GLN A 106 -13.69 10.86 -1.38
C GLN A 106 -12.99 10.10 -0.26
N SER A 107 -11.80 10.56 0.11
CA SER A 107 -11.03 10.09 1.27
C SER A 107 -11.75 10.52 2.55
N GLN A 108 -12.57 9.64 3.11
CA GLN A 108 -13.02 9.77 4.49
C GLN A 108 -11.79 9.49 5.39
N PRO A 109 -11.40 10.40 6.30
CA PRO A 109 -10.26 10.17 7.17
C PRO A 109 -10.51 8.90 8.00
N LEU A 110 -9.55 7.98 8.02
CA LEU A 110 -9.56 6.87 8.97
C LEU A 110 -9.60 7.48 10.39
N SER A 111 -10.63 7.11 11.17
CA SER A 111 -10.92 7.64 12.51
C SER A 111 -9.79 7.42 13.52
N HIS A 112 -8.84 6.55 13.20
CA HIS A 112 -7.59 6.36 13.91
C HIS A 112 -6.52 5.99 12.86
N PRO A 113 -5.27 6.50 12.95
CA PRO A 113 -4.19 5.96 12.13
C PRO A 113 -4.13 4.45 12.38
N PRO A 114 -4.13 3.60 11.32
CA PRO A 114 -3.91 2.17 11.50
C PRO A 114 -2.56 1.99 12.19
N ASN A 115 -2.43 0.96 13.04
CA ASN A 115 -1.14 0.61 13.61
C ASN A 115 -0.10 0.59 12.48
N PRO A 116 1.12 1.10 12.73
CA PRO A 116 2.18 1.06 11.73
C PRO A 116 2.29 -0.39 11.23
N PRO A 117 2.41 -0.61 9.91
CA PRO A 117 2.67 -1.95 9.40
C PRO A 117 3.92 -2.49 10.11
N VAL A 118 3.76 -3.65 10.75
CA VAL A 118 4.83 -4.38 11.45
C VAL A 118 5.95 -4.70 10.47
#